data_AF-A0A849X3E2-F1
#
_entry.id   AF-A0A849X3E2-F1
#
_cell.length_a   1.000
_cell.length_b   1.000
_cell.length_c   1.000
_cell.angle_alpha   90.00
_cell.angle_beta   90.00
_cell.angle_gamma   90.00
#
_symmetry.space_group_name_H-M   'P 1'
#
loop_
_entity.id
_entity.type
_entity.pdbx_description
1 polymer ?
#
loop_
_entity_poly.entity_id
_entity_poly.type
_entity_poly.pdbx_seq_one_letter_code
_entity_poly.pdbx_strand_id
1 'polypeptide(L)' 'MENWKISRALFSVSDKEGAVGFARFLANCGVEIFATGGTAKKLADAGVVITPMETITGNPE' A
#
# COMPACT_ATOMS: atom_id res chain seq x y z
N MET A 1 -13.70 -19.72 -14.33
CA MET A 1 -12.60 -18.87 -13.84
C MET A 1 -12.74 -18.83 -12.33
N GLU A 2 -11.71 -19.20 -11.59
CA GLU A 2 -11.76 -19.06 -10.13
C GLU A 2 -11.75 -17.58 -9.75
N ASN A 3 -12.58 -17.20 -8.79
CA ASN A 3 -12.67 -15.85 -8.28
C ASN A 3 -11.70 -15.69 -7.11
N TRP A 4 -10.46 -15.31 -7.39
CA TRP A 4 -9.46 -15.06 -6.36
C TRP A 4 -9.70 -13.72 -5.67
N LYS A 5 -9.79 -13.74 -4.33
CA LYS A 5 -9.92 -12.54 -3.52
C LYS A 5 -8.54 -11.92 -3.29
N ILE A 6 -8.38 -10.66 -3.71
CA ILE A 6 -7.19 -9.88 -3.37
C ILE A 6 -7.16 -9.67 -1.85
N SER A 7 -6.06 -10.08 -1.22
CA SER A 7 -5.89 -9.99 0.24
C SER A 7 -4.78 -9.02 0.65
N ARG A 8 -3.82 -8.76 -0.24
CA ARG A 8 -2.66 -7.89 -0.01
C ARG A 8 -2.33 -7.08 -1.26
N ALA A 9 -1.86 -5.84 -1.10
CA ALA A 9 -1.43 -4.98 -2.20
C ALA A 9 -0.14 -4.23 -1.85
N LEU A 10 0.84 -4.23 -2.76
CA LEU A 10 2.10 -3.48 -2.63
C LEU A 10 2.08 -2.26 -3.56
N PHE A 11 2.38 -1.09 -3.01
CA PHE A 11 2.43 0.19 -3.70
C PHE A 11 3.89 0.66 -3.83
N SER A 12 4.37 0.75 -5.07
CA SER A 12 5.65 1.39 -5.41
C SER A 12 5.48 2.14 -6.72
N VAL A 13 5.15 3.43 -6.62
CA VAL A 13 4.77 4.25 -7.78
C VAL A 13 5.54 5.57 -7.81
N SER A 14 6.06 5.92 -8.98
CA SER A 14 6.77 7.19 -9.20
C SER A 14 5.79 8.35 -9.16
N ASP A 15 4.75 8.29 -10.00
CA ASP A 15 3.60 9.19 -9.94
C ASP A 15 2.60 8.69 -8.90
N LYS A 16 2.20 9.60 -8.01
CA LYS A 16 1.37 9.29 -6.83
C LYS A 16 -0.04 9.85 -6.99
N GLU A 17 -0.39 10.37 -8.17
CA GLU A 17 -1.76 10.76 -8.48
C GLU A 17 -2.70 9.56 -8.28
N GLY A 18 -3.82 9.79 -7.58
CA GLY A 18 -4.81 8.75 -7.28
C GLY A 18 -4.41 7.67 -6.27
N ALA A 19 -3.12 7.51 -5.94
CA ALA A 19 -2.62 6.42 -5.10
C ALA A 19 -3.29 6.35 -3.72
N VAL A 20 -3.50 7.49 -3.08
CA VAL A 20 -4.17 7.58 -1.76
C VAL A 20 -5.63 7.08 -1.85
N GLY A 21 -6.36 7.52 -2.87
CA GLY A 21 -7.76 7.13 -3.06
C GLY A 21 -7.88 5.62 -3.30
N PHE A 22 -7.00 5.08 -4.13
CA PHE A 22 -6.98 3.66 -4.44
C PHE A 22 -6.58 2.80 -3.23
N ALA A 23 -5.55 3.20 -2.48
CA ALA A 23 -5.14 2.50 -1.26
C ALA A 23 -6.25 2.46 -0.20
N ARG A 24 -6.97 3.58 -0.01
CA ARG A 24 -8.13 3.62 0.90
C ARG A 24 -9.26 2.70 0.45
N PHE A 25 -9.56 2.68 -0.85
CA PHE A 25 -10.57 1.78 -1.40
C PHE A 25 -10.22 0.32 -1.10
N LEU A 26 -8.97 -0.09 -1.37
CA LEU A 26 -8.50 -1.45 -1.09
C LEU A 26 -8.55 -1.77 0.41
N ALA A 27 -8.09 -0.86 1.27
CA ALA A 27 -8.15 -1.02 2.72
C ALA A 27 -9.58 -1.22 3.22
N ASN A 28 -10.55 -0.46 2.68
CA ASN A 28 -11.97 -0.62 3.00
C ASN A 28 -12.54 -1.98 2.54
N CYS A 29 -11.94 -2.60 1.52
CA CYS A 29 -12.27 -3.96 1.10
C CYS A 29 -11.58 -5.05 1.95
N GLY A 30 -10.83 -4.66 2.98
CA GLY A 30 -10.07 -5.58 3.85
C GLY A 30 -8.75 -6.05 3.24
N VAL A 31 -8.20 -5.32 2.27
CA VAL A 31 -6.89 -5.61 1.69
C VAL A 31 -5.81 -4.97 2.56
N GLU A 32 -4.80 -5.76 2.90
CA GLU A 32 -3.61 -5.27 3.62
C GLU A 32 -2.71 -4.48 2.66
N ILE A 33 -2.35 -3.25 3.05
CA ILE A 33 -1.60 -2.32 2.19
C ILE A 33 -0.15 -2.29 2.61
N PHE A 34 0.74 -2.51 1.64
CA PHE A 34 2.18 -2.39 1.77
C PHE A 34 2.68 -1.28 0.86
N ALA A 35 3.73 -0.58 1.26
CA ALA A 35 4.35 0.44 0.42
C ALA A 35 5.81 0.63 0.75
N THR A 36 6.56 1.24 -0.17
CA THR A 36 7.99 1.54 0.00
C THR A 36 8.29 3.03 -0.19
N GLY A 37 9.34 3.50 0.48
CA GLY A 37 9.98 4.80 0.23
C GLY A 37 9.02 5.98 0.17
N GLY A 38 9.15 6.79 -0.89
CA GLY A 38 8.30 7.98 -1.08
C GLY A 38 6.80 7.66 -1.24
N THR A 39 6.45 6.44 -1.64
CA THR A 39 5.05 6.00 -1.71
C THR A 39 4.51 5.72 -0.31
N ALA A 40 5.27 5.01 0.53
CA ALA A 40 4.92 4.77 1.92
C ALA A 40 4.68 6.07 2.68
N LYS A 41 5.61 7.03 2.53
CA LYS A 41 5.46 8.36 3.13
C LYS A 41 4.15 9.06 2.68
N LYS A 42 3.87 9.09 1.38
CA LYS A 42 2.67 9.75 0.85
C LYS A 42 1.36 9.13 1.36
N LEU A 43 1.31 7.80 1.49
CA LEU A 43 0.15 7.09 2.01
C LEU A 43 -0.01 7.30 3.52
N ALA A 44 1.08 7.22 4.29
CA ALA A 44 1.10 7.46 5.72
C ALA A 44 0.70 8.90 6.08
N ASP A 45 1.24 9.90 5.36
CA ASP A 45 0.90 11.33 5.52
C ASP A 45 -0.60 11.59 5.27
N ALA A 46 -1.25 10.76 4.44
CA ALA A 46 -2.68 10.80 4.19
C ALA A 46 -3.51 9.97 5.17
N GLY A 47 -2.91 9.41 6.23
CA GLY A 47 -3.57 8.60 7.24
C GLY A 47 -4.03 7.23 6.76
N VAL A 48 -3.48 6.71 5.65
CA VAL A 48 -3.74 5.33 5.22
C VAL A 48 -2.96 4.39 6.12
N VAL A 49 -3.65 3.39 6.70
CA VAL A 49 -2.97 2.32 7.44
C VAL A 49 -2.18 1.48 6.46
N ILE A 50 -0.87 1.49 6.60
CA ILE A 50 0.05 0.71 5.76
C ILE A 50 1.01 -0.10 6.65
N THR A 51 1.45 -1.23 6.13
CA THR A 51 2.60 -1.98 6.64
C THR A 51 3.83 -1.58 5.80
N PRO A 52 4.83 -0.90 6.37
CA PRO A 52 6.03 -0.51 5.62
C PRO A 52 6.79 -1.75 5.15
N MET A 53 7.24 -1.77 3.89
CA MET A 53 7.93 -2.95 3.34
C MET A 53 9.26 -3.25 4.05
N GLU A 54 9.89 -2.23 4.62
CA GLU A 54 11.13 -2.34 5.40
C GLU A 54 10.93 -3.23 6.65
N THR A 55 9.70 -3.30 7.18
CA THR A 55 9.36 -4.20 8.31
C THR A 55 9.34 -5.67 7.92
N ILE A 56 9.24 -5.99 6.62
CA ILE A 56 9.18 -7.35 6.10
C ILE A 56 10.55 -7.80 5.62
N THR A 57 11.28 -6.90 4.94
CA THR A 57 12.59 -7.23 4.36
C THR A 57 13.70 -7.17 5.41
N GLY A 58 13.54 -6.41 6.49
CA GLY A 58 14.58 -6.19 7.50
C GLY A 58 15.73 -5.29 7.02
N ASN A 59 15.64 -4.76 5.81
CA ASN A 59 16.63 -3.86 5.22
C ASN A 59 15.99 -2.46 5.03
N PRO A 60 16.69 -1.38 5.43
CA PRO A 60 16.26 -0.04 5.05
C PRO A 60 16.35 0.17 3.53
N GLU A 61 15.40 0.93 2.97
CA GLU A 61 15.48 1.50 1.61
C GLU A 61 16.40 2.72 1.54
#